data_AF-A0A0F9RQW5-F1
#
_entry.id   AF-A0A0F9RQW5-F1
#
_cell.length_a   1.000
_cell.length_b   1.000
_cell.length_c   1.000
_cell.angle_alpha   90.00
_cell.angle_beta   90.00
_cell.angle_gamma   90.00
#
_symmetry.space_group_name_H-M   'P 1'
#
loop_
_entity.id
_entity.type
_entity.pdbx_description
1 polymer ?
#
loop_
_entity_poly.entity_id
_entity_poly.type
_entity_poly.pdbx_seq_one_letter_code
_entity_poly.pdbx_strand_id
1 'polypeptide(L)'
;MAKMGGPFYTKSHELHYQLKRLGEGFNEFYDNMVCEAIVREHWEEEGTTWVRGTFRASKVEMRTWQAGMSRRTFQRRWTALIEAGIIEENEEDSLDIPRYKKRGQEGIREAEVKIMSQDLQETKQEVGEIKEDIQEIKKILQAEIDPPDGKKPAKKAQRPVMRSRKPVMRSQKVSSGDRPLSFKGLDKKKISLSSLNIVISGFYKGIGQKRISKEKRERGLKVFRKLRKDGFDPVDIAFAVDWTLENAKEEVYDFSIIEHTIGQAIAARDKQESERKQLEERDKAVEEERSQREAEERDREQIEAHKANLGEEKRATLHERAEAEISAAGIYKPGFISEPLIAAKENELLRKELEE
;
A
#
# COMPACT_ATOMS: atom_id res chain seq x y z
N MET A 1 -10.35 8.37 10.03
CA MET A 1 -11.08 8.47 8.75
C MET A 1 -10.76 7.26 7.89
N ALA A 2 -11.76 6.62 7.28
CA ALA A 2 -11.56 5.47 6.39
C ALA A 2 -11.23 5.96 4.97
N LYS A 3 -10.18 5.38 4.36
CA LYS A 3 -9.85 5.60 2.94
C LYS A 3 -10.69 4.66 2.06
N MET A 4 -11.10 5.12 0.88
CA MET A 4 -11.88 4.30 -0.07
C MET A 4 -11.03 3.23 -0.79
N GLY A 5 -9.70 3.31 -0.72
CA GLY A 5 -8.79 2.28 -1.25
C GLY A 5 -8.64 1.07 -0.33
N GLY A 6 -8.89 -0.13 -0.85
CA GLY A 6 -8.58 -1.38 -0.16
C GLY A 6 -9.62 -2.49 -0.33
N PRO A 7 -9.50 -3.60 0.41
CA PRO A 7 -10.34 -4.80 0.25
C PRO A 7 -11.82 -4.60 0.63
N PHE A 8 -12.20 -3.41 1.08
CA PHE A 8 -13.49 -3.08 1.69
C PHE A 8 -14.46 -2.33 0.76
N TYR A 9 -14.03 -1.92 -0.43
CA TYR A 9 -14.85 -1.17 -1.37
C TYR A 9 -14.69 -1.73 -2.77
N THR A 10 -15.79 -1.79 -3.51
CA THR A 10 -15.82 -2.29 -4.89
C THR A 10 -16.55 -1.31 -5.79
N LYS A 11 -16.01 -1.10 -6.99
CA LYS A 11 -16.71 -0.33 -8.03
C LYS A 11 -18.01 -1.04 -8.42
N SER A 12 -19.06 -0.26 -8.68
CA SER A 12 -20.28 -0.84 -9.27
C SER A 12 -19.99 -1.36 -10.68
N HIS A 13 -20.79 -2.31 -11.16
CA HIS A 13 -20.70 -2.77 -12.55
C HIS A 13 -20.88 -1.61 -13.54
N GLU A 14 -21.81 -0.71 -13.25
CA GLU A 14 -22.06 0.49 -14.05
C GLU A 14 -20.83 1.39 -14.16
N LEU A 15 -20.19 1.71 -13.02
CA LEU A 15 -18.96 2.49 -12.99
C LEU A 15 -17.83 1.79 -13.76
N HIS A 16 -17.70 0.48 -13.62
CA HIS A 16 -16.73 -0.30 -14.39
C HIS A 16 -16.97 -0.20 -15.91
N TYR A 17 -18.24 -0.28 -16.36
CA TYR A 17 -18.58 -0.11 -17.77
C TYR A 17 -18.33 1.32 -18.28
N GLN A 18 -18.65 2.33 -17.48
CA GLN A 18 -18.36 3.73 -17.82
C GLN A 18 -16.85 3.95 -18.00
N LEU A 19 -16.03 3.48 -17.05
CA LEU A 19 -14.57 3.54 -17.15
C LEU A 19 -14.04 2.79 -18.38
N LYS A 20 -14.62 1.64 -18.71
CA LYS A 20 -14.24 0.87 -19.91
C LYS A 20 -14.60 1.60 -21.21
N ARG A 21 -15.72 2.34 -21.25
CA ARG A 21 -16.12 3.16 -22.41
C ARG A 21 -15.18 4.33 -22.65
N LEU A 22 -14.58 4.88 -21.59
CA LEU A 22 -13.58 5.95 -21.70
C LEU A 22 -12.24 5.47 -22.29
N GLY A 23 -11.99 4.15 -22.29
CA GLY A 23 -10.88 3.51 -22.97
C GLY A 23 -9.88 2.84 -22.04
N GLU A 24 -8.80 2.32 -22.62
CA GLU A 24 -7.80 1.56 -21.87
C GLU A 24 -7.06 2.41 -20.83
N GLY A 25 -6.87 1.82 -19.65
CA GLY A 25 -6.15 2.43 -18.53
C GLY A 25 -6.94 3.43 -17.68
N PHE A 26 -8.20 3.76 -18.03
CA PHE A 26 -9.06 4.56 -17.15
C PHE A 26 -9.41 3.84 -15.84
N ASN A 27 -9.57 2.51 -15.91
CA ASN A 27 -9.91 1.70 -14.76
C ASN A 27 -8.81 1.75 -13.68
N GLU A 28 -7.55 1.61 -14.09
CA GLU A 28 -6.36 1.69 -13.21
C GLU A 28 -6.10 3.13 -12.76
N PHE A 29 -6.26 4.11 -13.65
CA PHE A 29 -6.13 5.53 -13.32
C PHE A 29 -7.11 5.94 -12.22
N TYR A 30 -8.36 5.53 -12.34
CA TYR A 30 -9.40 5.76 -11.35
C TYR A 30 -9.11 5.05 -10.03
N ASP A 31 -8.66 3.79 -10.05
CA ASP A 31 -8.31 3.06 -8.82
C ASP A 31 -7.19 3.72 -8.04
N ASN A 32 -6.14 4.17 -8.73
CA ASN A 32 -5.01 4.84 -8.08
C ASN A 32 -5.42 6.16 -7.43
N MET A 33 -6.41 6.85 -8.00
CA MET A 33 -6.94 8.11 -7.47
C MET A 33 -7.86 7.89 -6.27
N VAL A 34 -8.83 6.97 -6.39
CA VAL A 34 -9.82 6.72 -5.33
C VAL A 34 -9.19 6.10 -4.07
N CYS A 35 -8.02 5.46 -4.19
CA CYS A 35 -7.32 4.92 -3.03
C CYS A 35 -7.01 5.96 -1.94
N GLU A 36 -6.84 7.23 -2.33
CA GLU A 36 -6.55 8.33 -1.41
C GLU A 36 -7.80 9.08 -0.96
N ALA A 37 -8.98 8.73 -1.46
CA ALA A 37 -10.22 9.43 -1.10
C ALA A 37 -10.72 9.11 0.30
N ILE A 38 -11.20 10.14 0.98
CA ILE A 38 -11.75 10.07 2.34
C ILE A 38 -13.26 9.89 2.24
N VAL A 39 -13.80 8.87 2.90
CA VAL A 39 -15.24 8.66 3.00
C VAL A 39 -15.90 9.80 3.79
N ARG A 40 -16.91 10.45 3.20
CA ARG A 40 -17.75 11.45 3.89
C ARG A 40 -19.07 10.85 4.36
N GLU A 41 -19.80 10.20 3.46
CA GLU A 41 -21.17 9.75 3.72
C GLU A 41 -21.35 8.29 3.34
N HIS A 42 -22.28 7.64 4.03
CA HIS A 42 -22.75 6.30 3.73
C HIS A 42 -24.28 6.29 3.76
N TRP A 43 -24.89 5.63 2.78
CA TRP A 43 -26.34 5.42 2.73
C TRP A 43 -26.65 4.02 2.23
N GLU A 44 -27.87 3.55 2.49
CA GLU A 44 -28.35 2.28 1.97
C GLU A 44 -29.40 2.52 0.90
N GLU A 45 -29.26 1.84 -0.23
CA GLU A 45 -30.18 1.91 -1.35
C GLU A 45 -30.29 0.50 -1.93
N GLU A 46 -31.52 -0.03 -2.01
CA GLU A 46 -31.78 -1.40 -2.51
C GLU A 46 -30.98 -2.50 -1.80
N GLY A 47 -30.80 -2.38 -0.47
CA GLY A 47 -30.01 -3.34 0.33
C GLY A 47 -28.51 -3.30 0.04
N THR A 48 -28.02 -2.26 -0.65
CA THR A 48 -26.59 -2.03 -0.87
C THR A 48 -26.16 -0.78 -0.11
N THR A 49 -25.11 -0.91 0.72
CA THR A 49 -24.48 0.26 1.32
C THR A 49 -23.58 0.95 0.29
N TRP A 50 -23.93 2.19 -0.01
CA TRP A 50 -23.19 3.11 -0.85
C TRP A 50 -22.39 4.09 -0.02
N VAL A 51 -21.39 4.67 -0.66
CA VAL A 51 -20.41 5.56 -0.04
C VAL A 51 -20.10 6.70 -0.99
N ARG A 52 -20.08 7.91 -0.45
CA ARG A 52 -19.59 9.13 -1.10
C ARG A 52 -18.30 9.52 -0.41
N GLY A 53 -17.28 9.82 -1.21
CA GLY A 53 -15.98 10.25 -0.69
C GLY A 53 -15.53 11.53 -1.35
N THR A 54 -14.78 12.32 -0.59
CA THR A 54 -14.08 13.49 -1.10
C THR A 54 -12.60 13.25 -1.09
N PHE A 55 -11.90 13.83 -2.07
CA PHE A 55 -10.46 13.94 -2.00
C PHE A 55 -10.00 15.32 -2.44
N ARG A 56 -8.88 15.77 -1.87
CA ARG A 56 -8.17 16.97 -2.31
C ARG A 56 -6.94 16.50 -3.04
N ALA A 57 -6.81 16.85 -4.31
CA ALA A 57 -5.65 16.45 -5.10
C ALA A 57 -4.54 17.49 -4.90
N SER A 58 -3.63 17.26 -3.95
CA SER A 58 -2.45 18.12 -3.80
C SER A 58 -1.57 18.05 -5.05
N LYS A 59 -0.73 19.09 -5.28
CA LYS A 59 0.25 19.08 -6.39
C LYS A 59 1.19 17.87 -6.33
N VAL A 60 1.46 17.33 -5.13
CA VAL A 60 2.32 16.17 -4.93
C VAL A 60 1.60 14.88 -5.34
N GLU A 61 0.34 14.68 -4.93
CA GLU A 61 -0.46 13.51 -5.31
C GLU A 61 -0.75 13.49 -6.81
N MET A 62 -1.08 14.65 -7.40
CA MET A 62 -1.23 14.77 -8.85
C MET A 62 0.05 14.37 -9.59
N ARG A 63 1.24 14.75 -9.08
CA ARG A 63 2.53 14.35 -9.65
C ARG A 63 2.75 12.84 -9.51
N THR A 64 2.35 12.23 -8.40
CA THR A 64 2.44 10.79 -8.17
C THR A 64 1.56 10.02 -9.16
N TRP A 65 0.31 10.44 -9.37
CA TRP A 65 -0.56 9.82 -10.38
C TRP A 65 -0.06 10.06 -11.81
N GLN A 66 0.58 11.19 -12.03
CA GLN A 66 1.24 11.51 -13.30
C GLN A 66 2.55 10.72 -13.50
N ALA A 67 3.17 10.14 -12.47
CA ALA A 67 4.51 9.54 -12.56
C ALA A 67 4.64 8.39 -13.60
N GLY A 68 3.52 7.83 -14.06
CA GLY A 68 3.46 6.84 -15.15
C GLY A 68 2.96 7.36 -16.51
N MET A 69 2.69 8.66 -16.68
CA MET A 69 2.13 9.20 -17.93
C MET A 69 2.50 10.67 -18.20
N SER A 70 2.32 11.12 -19.44
CA SER A 70 2.55 12.52 -19.79
C SER A 70 1.50 13.45 -19.14
N ARG A 71 1.87 14.72 -18.87
CA ARG A 71 0.95 15.75 -18.35
C ARG A 71 -0.32 15.87 -19.20
N ARG A 72 -0.17 15.82 -20.52
CA ARG A 72 -1.29 15.91 -21.47
C ARG A 72 -2.20 14.68 -21.37
N THR A 73 -1.64 13.49 -21.19
CA THR A 73 -2.41 12.25 -21.00
C THR A 73 -3.17 12.28 -19.69
N PHE A 74 -2.53 12.75 -18.61
CA PHE A 74 -3.14 12.92 -17.30
C PHE A 74 -4.34 13.88 -17.38
N GLN A 75 -4.13 15.10 -17.90
CA GLN A 75 -5.20 16.10 -18.04
C GLN A 75 -6.36 15.58 -18.88
N ARG A 76 -6.08 14.91 -20.00
CA ARG A 76 -7.13 14.32 -20.83
C ARG A 76 -7.96 13.28 -20.08
N ARG A 77 -7.31 12.37 -19.33
CA ARG A 77 -8.02 11.34 -18.54
C ARG A 77 -8.80 11.96 -17.39
N TRP A 78 -8.21 12.96 -16.74
CA TRP A 78 -8.84 13.71 -15.67
C TRP A 78 -10.12 14.41 -16.13
N THR A 79 -10.04 15.23 -17.18
CA THR A 79 -11.19 15.92 -17.76
C THR A 79 -12.26 14.94 -18.22
N ALA A 80 -11.87 13.82 -18.83
CA ALA A 80 -12.82 12.80 -19.27
C ALA A 80 -13.59 12.11 -18.12
N LEU A 81 -13.01 12.03 -16.91
CA LEU A 81 -13.74 11.52 -15.73
C LEU A 81 -14.77 12.53 -15.23
N ILE A 82 -14.45 13.83 -15.26
CA ILE A 82 -15.36 14.92 -14.90
C ILE A 82 -16.50 15.01 -15.91
N GLU A 83 -16.19 15.05 -17.20
CA GLU A 83 -17.19 15.10 -18.28
C GLU A 83 -18.13 13.88 -18.29
N ALA A 84 -17.64 12.73 -17.85
CA ALA A 84 -18.44 11.51 -17.70
C ALA A 84 -19.31 11.50 -16.44
N GLY A 85 -19.23 12.52 -15.58
CA GLY A 85 -19.94 12.56 -14.30
C GLY A 85 -19.46 11.49 -13.31
N ILE A 86 -18.26 10.96 -13.50
CA ILE A 86 -17.67 9.94 -12.62
C ILE A 86 -17.05 10.60 -11.38
N ILE A 87 -16.65 11.87 -11.50
CA ILE A 87 -16.13 12.72 -10.44
C ILE A 87 -16.77 14.09 -10.61
N GLU A 88 -17.15 14.72 -9.51
CA GLU A 88 -17.70 16.08 -9.50
C GLU A 88 -16.71 17.04 -8.82
N GLU A 89 -16.49 18.20 -9.41
CA GLU A 89 -15.65 19.26 -8.83
C GLU A 89 -16.52 20.13 -7.91
N ASN A 90 -16.17 20.20 -6.63
CA ASN A 90 -16.85 21.03 -5.65
C ASN A 90 -16.15 22.37 -5.44
N GLU A 91 -16.89 23.32 -4.89
CA GLU A 91 -16.43 24.70 -4.62
C GLU A 91 -15.26 24.81 -3.63
N GLU A 92 -14.94 23.75 -2.87
CA GLU A 92 -13.88 23.73 -1.83
C GLU A 92 -12.55 23.09 -2.29
N ASP A 93 -12.16 23.19 -3.58
CA ASP A 93 -10.99 22.50 -4.16
C ASP A 93 -11.00 20.98 -3.91
N SER A 94 -12.17 20.40 -3.67
CA SER A 94 -12.35 18.99 -3.36
C SER A 94 -13.18 18.33 -4.44
N LEU A 95 -12.95 17.03 -4.63
CA LEU A 95 -13.59 16.26 -5.68
C LEU A 95 -14.46 15.20 -5.04
N ASP A 96 -15.73 15.20 -5.43
CA ASP A 96 -16.72 14.24 -4.99
C ASP A 96 -16.69 12.99 -5.86
N ILE A 97 -16.71 11.84 -5.21
CA ILE A 97 -16.88 10.54 -5.82
C ILE A 97 -18.29 10.07 -5.50
N PRO A 98 -19.24 10.16 -6.45
CA PRO A 98 -20.67 10.14 -6.17
C PRO A 98 -21.22 8.76 -5.80
N ARG A 99 -20.57 7.65 -6.18
CA ARG A 99 -21.08 6.29 -5.86
C ARG A 99 -19.99 5.23 -5.75
N TYR A 100 -19.73 4.73 -4.54
CA TYR A 100 -18.96 3.51 -4.29
C TYR A 100 -19.74 2.48 -3.50
N LYS A 101 -19.64 1.21 -3.88
CA LYS A 101 -20.29 0.12 -3.13
C LYS A 101 -19.37 -0.31 -1.99
N LYS A 102 -19.82 -0.16 -0.75
CA LYS A 102 -19.16 -0.76 0.42
C LYS A 102 -19.31 -2.27 0.32
N ARG A 103 -18.20 -2.99 0.49
CA ARG A 103 -18.23 -4.44 0.63
C ARG A 103 -18.84 -4.73 1.99
N GLY A 104 -20.15 -5.02 2.03
CA GLY A 104 -20.84 -5.35 3.26
C GLY A 104 -20.14 -6.51 3.97
N GLN A 105 -20.11 -6.49 5.30
CA GLN A 105 -19.83 -7.67 6.13
C GLN A 105 -21.01 -8.67 6.07
N GLU A 106 -21.63 -8.83 4.91
CA GLU A 106 -22.71 -9.77 4.68
C GLU A 106 -22.08 -11.11 4.34
N GLY A 107 -22.48 -12.13 5.11
CA GLY A 107 -22.01 -13.50 4.96
C GLY A 107 -22.01 -13.96 3.50
N ILE A 108 -20.92 -14.65 3.16
CA ILE A 108 -20.63 -15.42 1.95
C ILE A 108 -21.87 -15.53 1.05
N ARG A 109 -21.96 -14.66 0.05
CA ARG A 109 -23.12 -14.60 -0.85
C ARG A 109 -23.20 -15.90 -1.66
N GLU A 110 -24.42 -16.27 -2.04
CA GLU A 110 -24.75 -17.49 -2.80
C GLU A 110 -23.89 -17.69 -4.08
N ALA A 111 -23.41 -16.60 -4.68
CA ALA A 111 -22.47 -16.64 -5.81
C ALA A 111 -21.05 -17.06 -5.41
N GLU A 112 -20.56 -16.65 -4.23
CA GLU A 112 -19.31 -17.13 -3.65
C GLU A 112 -19.47 -18.58 -3.17
N VAL A 113 -20.62 -18.96 -2.63
CA VAL A 113 -20.95 -20.38 -2.36
C VAL A 113 -20.98 -21.19 -3.66
N LYS A 114 -21.46 -20.63 -4.76
CA LYS A 114 -21.49 -21.30 -6.07
C LYS A 114 -20.08 -21.46 -6.65
N ILE A 115 -19.23 -20.44 -6.56
CA ILE A 115 -17.82 -20.52 -6.96
C ILE A 115 -17.07 -21.51 -6.07
N MET A 116 -17.22 -21.41 -4.74
CA MET A 116 -16.61 -22.35 -3.81
C MET A 116 -17.13 -23.79 -4.00
N SER A 117 -18.41 -23.97 -4.32
CA SER A 117 -18.99 -25.27 -4.63
C SER A 117 -18.47 -25.83 -5.96
N GLN A 118 -18.20 -24.96 -6.93
CA GLN A 118 -17.58 -25.34 -8.20
C GLN A 118 -16.12 -25.74 -8.00
N ASP A 119 -15.34 -24.94 -7.28
CA ASP A 119 -13.95 -25.25 -6.89
C ASP A 119 -13.89 -26.56 -6.07
N LEU A 120 -14.89 -26.81 -5.23
CA LEU A 120 -14.99 -28.03 -4.42
C LEU A 120 -15.43 -29.26 -5.25
N GLN A 121 -16.12 -29.06 -6.38
CA GLN A 121 -16.39 -30.12 -7.36
C GLN A 121 -15.16 -30.43 -8.22
N GLU A 122 -14.44 -29.40 -8.68
CA GLU A 122 -13.21 -29.56 -9.46
C GLU A 122 -12.13 -30.29 -8.63
N THR A 123 -11.93 -29.88 -7.38
CA THR A 123 -11.00 -30.59 -6.48
C THR A 123 -11.44 -32.02 -6.15
N LYS A 124 -12.74 -32.32 -6.11
CA LYS A 124 -13.23 -33.70 -5.97
C LYS A 124 -12.96 -34.54 -7.21
N GLN A 125 -13.04 -33.96 -8.41
CA GLN A 125 -12.66 -34.62 -9.66
C GLN A 125 -11.16 -34.90 -9.68
N GLU A 126 -10.32 -33.92 -9.35
CA GLU A 126 -8.86 -34.11 -9.25
C GLU A 126 -8.49 -35.20 -8.23
N VAL A 127 -9.16 -35.24 -7.08
CA VAL A 127 -8.96 -36.31 -6.08
C VAL A 127 -9.44 -37.68 -6.59
N GLY A 128 -10.46 -37.70 -7.46
CA GLY A 128 -10.92 -38.90 -8.15
C GLY A 128 -9.87 -39.45 -9.11
N GLU A 129 -9.34 -38.61 -9.98
CA GLU A 129 -8.25 -38.95 -10.91
C GLU A 129 -7.01 -39.47 -10.16
N ILE A 130 -6.60 -38.78 -9.08
CA ILE A 130 -5.49 -39.23 -8.23
C ILE A 130 -5.76 -40.60 -7.60
N LYS A 131 -7.01 -40.92 -7.24
CA LYS A 131 -7.36 -42.25 -6.70
C LYS A 131 -7.27 -43.35 -7.76
N GLU A 132 -7.67 -43.07 -8.99
CA GLU A 132 -7.55 -44.00 -10.11
C GLU A 132 -6.08 -44.29 -10.43
N ASP A 133 -5.25 -43.24 -10.49
CA ASP A 133 -3.79 -43.36 -10.63
C ASP A 133 -3.18 -44.22 -9.51
N ILE A 134 -3.61 -44.01 -8.26
CA ILE A 134 -3.15 -44.83 -7.13
C ILE A 134 -3.57 -46.30 -7.28
N GLN A 135 -4.77 -46.58 -7.80
CA GLN A 135 -5.22 -47.95 -8.04
C GLN A 135 -4.46 -48.61 -9.19
N GLU A 136 -4.15 -47.88 -10.25
CA GLU A 136 -3.35 -48.38 -11.37
C GLU A 136 -1.91 -48.69 -10.92
N ILE A 137 -1.30 -47.79 -10.14
CA ILE A 137 0.01 -48.01 -9.52
C ILE A 137 -0.01 -49.26 -8.62
N LYS A 138 -1.07 -49.45 -7.82
CA LYS A 138 -1.22 -50.66 -7.00
C LYS A 138 -1.34 -51.93 -7.84
N LYS A 139 -2.05 -51.91 -8.97
CA LYS A 139 -2.13 -53.06 -9.89
C LYS A 139 -0.78 -53.40 -10.51
N ILE A 140 -0.01 -52.38 -10.92
CA ILE A 140 1.35 -52.56 -11.45
C ILE A 140 2.26 -53.18 -10.39
N LEU A 141 2.23 -52.64 -9.16
CA LEU A 141 2.99 -53.19 -8.03
C LEU A 141 2.57 -54.62 -7.68
N GLN A 142 1.28 -54.93 -7.70
CA GLN A 142 0.80 -56.30 -7.44
C GLN A 142 1.22 -57.28 -8.53
N ALA A 143 1.20 -56.86 -9.80
CA ALA A 143 1.68 -57.67 -10.93
C ALA A 143 3.20 -57.91 -10.90
N GLU A 144 3.95 -57.04 -10.23
CA GLU A 144 5.40 -57.19 -10.01
C GLU A 144 5.72 -58.09 -8.81
N ILE A 145 4.80 -58.19 -7.84
CA ILE A 145 4.92 -59.05 -6.65
C ILE A 145 4.44 -60.49 -6.93
N ASP A 146 3.36 -60.67 -7.69
CA ASP A 146 2.80 -61.98 -8.05
C ASP A 146 2.85 -62.20 -9.58
N PRO A 147 4.00 -62.66 -10.13
CA PRO A 147 4.06 -63.04 -11.53
C PRO A 147 3.15 -64.27 -11.76
N PRO A 148 2.22 -64.24 -12.74
CA PRO A 148 1.37 -65.38 -13.03
C PRO A 148 2.22 -66.55 -13.54
N ASP A 149 2.21 -67.63 -12.77
CA ASP A 149 2.66 -68.99 -13.06
C ASP A 149 3.88 -69.16 -14.00
N GLY A 150 5.02 -69.44 -13.37
CA GLY A 150 5.74 -70.67 -13.71
C GLY A 150 6.76 -70.63 -14.85
N LYS A 151 7.42 -69.50 -15.14
CA LYS A 151 8.62 -69.51 -16.01
C LYS A 151 9.82 -68.80 -15.37
N LYS A 152 10.88 -69.60 -15.17
CA LYS A 152 12.23 -69.25 -14.69
C LYS A 152 12.78 -67.96 -15.35
N PRO A 153 13.67 -67.20 -14.68
CA PRO A 153 14.24 -65.98 -15.23
C PRO A 153 15.21 -66.34 -16.36
N ALA A 154 14.79 -66.13 -17.61
CA ALA A 154 15.66 -66.15 -18.77
C ALA A 154 16.02 -64.72 -19.19
N LYS A 155 17.30 -64.39 -18.99
CA LYS A 155 18.16 -63.47 -19.76
C LYS A 155 17.54 -62.16 -20.32
N LYS A 156 18.09 -61.04 -19.83
CA LYS A 156 18.38 -59.77 -20.54
C LYS A 156 17.42 -59.44 -21.70
N ALA A 157 16.42 -58.61 -21.42
CA ALA A 157 15.76 -57.79 -22.43
C ALA A 157 16.07 -56.31 -22.15
N GLN A 158 16.30 -55.57 -23.22
CA GLN A 158 16.91 -54.25 -23.24
C GLN A 158 16.03 -53.21 -22.55
N ARG A 159 16.67 -52.33 -21.75
CA ARG A 159 16.07 -51.06 -21.33
C ARG A 159 15.65 -50.29 -22.61
N PRO A 160 14.45 -49.72 -22.70
CA PRO A 160 14.16 -48.78 -23.76
C PRO A 160 15.13 -47.61 -23.61
N VAL A 161 15.94 -47.44 -24.65
CA VAL A 161 16.84 -46.32 -24.87
C VAL A 161 16.09 -45.03 -24.60
N MET A 162 16.50 -44.30 -23.57
CA MET A 162 16.14 -42.90 -23.41
C MET A 162 16.49 -42.19 -24.71
N ARG A 163 15.47 -41.65 -25.38
CA ARG A 163 15.68 -40.69 -26.47
C ARG A 163 16.44 -39.50 -25.89
N SER A 164 17.73 -39.47 -26.16
CA SER A 164 18.61 -38.32 -26.00
C SER A 164 18.02 -37.15 -26.78
N ARG A 165 17.30 -36.25 -26.10
CA ARG A 165 17.08 -34.91 -26.62
C ARG A 165 18.31 -34.09 -26.30
N LYS A 166 19.03 -33.71 -27.35
CA LYS A 166 20.19 -32.81 -27.35
C LYS A 166 19.90 -31.57 -26.49
N PRO A 167 20.91 -31.00 -25.79
CA PRO A 167 20.77 -29.71 -25.17
C PRO A 167 20.73 -28.65 -26.27
N VAL A 168 19.57 -28.05 -26.50
CA VAL A 168 19.51 -26.77 -27.20
C VAL A 168 19.74 -25.72 -26.15
N MET A 169 20.99 -25.26 -26.04
CA MET A 169 21.27 -23.96 -25.45
C MET A 169 20.52 -22.91 -26.27
N ARG A 170 19.54 -22.28 -25.65
CA ARG A 170 18.98 -21.02 -26.13
C ARG A 170 18.83 -20.11 -24.93
N SER A 171 19.78 -19.21 -24.79
CA SER A 171 19.69 -18.04 -23.94
C SER A 171 18.42 -17.28 -24.34
N GLN A 172 17.34 -17.46 -23.58
CA GLN A 172 16.18 -16.58 -23.66
C GLN A 172 16.33 -15.53 -22.56
N LYS A 173 16.62 -14.32 -23.03
CA LYS A 173 16.33 -13.05 -22.36
C LYS A 173 14.99 -13.19 -21.63
N VAL A 174 15.04 -13.04 -20.31
CA VAL A 174 13.87 -13.03 -19.44
C VAL A 174 13.02 -11.83 -19.83
N SER A 175 11.84 -12.08 -20.42
CA SER A 175 10.83 -11.05 -20.58
C SER A 175 10.20 -10.77 -19.21
N SER A 176 10.34 -9.52 -18.78
CA SER A 176 9.77 -8.89 -17.60
C SER A 176 8.23 -8.95 -17.57
N GLY A 177 7.65 -10.10 -17.20
CA GLY A 177 6.19 -10.31 -17.21
C GLY A 177 5.60 -10.90 -15.93
N ASP A 178 6.27 -11.85 -15.27
CA ASP A 178 5.75 -12.48 -14.05
C ASP A 178 6.39 -11.82 -12.83
N ARG A 179 5.75 -10.80 -12.27
CA ARG A 179 6.18 -10.27 -10.96
C ARG A 179 6.02 -11.35 -9.90
N PRO A 180 6.98 -11.52 -8.97
CA PRO A 180 6.77 -12.35 -7.80
C PRO A 180 5.49 -11.90 -7.08
N LEU A 181 4.73 -12.86 -6.54
CA LEU A 181 3.54 -12.59 -5.74
C LEU A 181 3.94 -11.63 -4.61
N SER A 182 3.53 -10.36 -4.70
CA SER A 182 3.80 -9.40 -3.64
C SER A 182 3.00 -9.82 -2.41
N PHE A 183 3.68 -10.12 -1.30
CA PHE A 183 3.03 -10.54 -0.05
C PHE A 183 2.49 -9.36 0.78
N LYS A 184 2.33 -8.19 0.16
CA LYS A 184 1.72 -6.99 0.77
C LYS A 184 0.25 -7.27 1.09
N GLY A 185 -0.03 -7.71 2.31
CA GLY A 185 -1.40 -7.97 2.79
C GLY A 185 -1.58 -9.14 3.76
N LEU A 186 -0.51 -9.78 4.24
CA LEU A 186 -0.63 -10.81 5.27
C LEU A 186 -0.92 -10.18 6.65
N ASP A 187 -2.15 -10.35 7.12
CA ASP A 187 -2.56 -9.91 8.47
C ASP A 187 -1.89 -10.74 9.57
N LYS A 188 -1.32 -10.04 10.57
CA LYS A 188 -0.62 -10.62 11.74
C LYS A 188 -1.43 -11.64 12.56
N LYS A 189 -2.76 -11.69 12.41
CA LYS A 189 -3.66 -12.45 13.31
C LYS A 189 -4.22 -13.78 12.77
N LYS A 190 -3.97 -14.15 11.51
CA LYS A 190 -4.48 -15.44 10.95
C LYS A 190 -3.47 -16.09 9.99
N ILE A 191 -2.37 -16.59 10.53
CA ILE A 191 -1.44 -17.44 9.76
C ILE A 191 -1.91 -18.90 9.90
N SER A 192 -2.64 -19.38 8.89
CA SER A 192 -3.00 -20.80 8.80
C SER A 192 -1.87 -21.60 8.14
N LEU A 193 -1.94 -22.94 8.16
CA LEU A 193 -1.01 -23.80 7.43
C LEU A 193 -0.94 -23.47 5.93
N SER A 194 -1.99 -22.86 5.36
CA SER A 194 -1.99 -22.40 3.97
C SER A 194 -1.04 -21.22 3.75
N SER A 195 -0.94 -20.28 4.70
CA SER A 195 -0.05 -19.11 4.63
C SER A 195 1.43 -19.52 4.58
N LEU A 196 1.80 -20.60 5.29
CA LEU A 196 3.17 -21.15 5.27
C LEU A 196 3.54 -21.68 3.88
N ASN A 197 2.65 -22.47 3.28
CA ASN A 197 2.86 -23.01 1.96
C ASN A 197 2.86 -21.91 0.89
N ILE A 198 2.12 -20.82 1.09
CA ILE A 198 2.11 -19.67 0.19
C ILE A 198 3.48 -18.97 0.20
N VAL A 199 4.07 -18.71 1.37
CA VAL A 199 5.41 -18.07 1.46
C VAL A 199 6.49 -18.94 0.82
N ILE A 200 6.53 -20.24 1.16
CA ILE A 200 7.50 -21.18 0.60
C ILE A 200 7.30 -21.33 -0.91
N SER A 201 6.04 -21.42 -1.36
CA SER A 201 5.75 -21.55 -2.79
C SER A 201 6.10 -20.27 -3.56
N GLY A 202 5.85 -19.09 -2.98
CA GLY A 202 6.21 -17.83 -3.60
C GLY A 202 7.72 -17.65 -3.71
N PHE A 203 8.50 -18.07 -2.71
CA PHE A 203 9.96 -18.10 -2.81
C PHE A 203 10.45 -18.94 -4.00
N TYR A 204 10.02 -20.21 -4.08
CA TYR A 204 10.48 -21.10 -5.15
C TYR A 204 9.97 -20.65 -6.53
N LYS A 205 8.76 -20.07 -6.62
CA LYS A 205 8.28 -19.43 -7.84
C LYS A 205 9.12 -18.20 -8.20
N GLY A 206 9.53 -17.40 -7.22
CA GLY A 206 10.36 -16.20 -7.39
C GLY A 206 11.73 -16.50 -7.98
N ILE A 207 12.34 -17.63 -7.61
CA ILE A 207 13.57 -18.13 -8.25
C ILE A 207 13.34 -18.88 -9.57
N GLY A 208 12.12 -18.84 -10.13
CA GLY A 208 11.76 -19.42 -11.43
C GLY A 208 11.36 -20.91 -11.41
N GLN A 209 11.21 -21.55 -10.25
CA GLN A 209 10.81 -22.96 -10.18
C GLN A 209 9.28 -23.11 -10.24
N LYS A 210 8.77 -23.55 -11.41
CA LYS A 210 7.34 -23.76 -11.65
C LYS A 210 6.72 -24.90 -10.84
N ARG A 211 7.50 -25.96 -10.56
CA ARG A 211 7.08 -27.13 -9.77
C ARG A 211 8.06 -27.34 -8.62
N ILE A 212 7.52 -27.46 -7.40
CA ILE A 212 8.31 -27.63 -6.18
C ILE A 212 8.17 -29.09 -5.75
N SER A 213 9.29 -29.79 -5.59
CA SER A 213 9.29 -31.17 -5.08
C SER A 213 8.81 -31.22 -3.61
N LYS A 214 8.27 -32.37 -3.20
CA LYS A 214 7.83 -32.60 -1.82
C LYS A 214 8.96 -32.35 -0.81
N GLU A 215 10.17 -32.81 -1.12
CA GLU A 215 11.36 -32.62 -0.29
C GLU A 215 11.73 -31.15 -0.09
N LYS A 216 11.65 -30.32 -1.14
CA LYS A 216 11.92 -28.88 -1.05
C LYS A 216 10.87 -28.18 -0.18
N ARG A 217 9.59 -28.54 -0.33
CA ARG A 217 8.52 -28.02 0.55
C ARG A 217 8.75 -28.39 2.00
N GLU A 218 9.10 -29.65 2.28
CA GLU A 218 9.37 -30.11 3.64
C GLU A 218 10.61 -29.42 4.25
N ARG A 219 11.67 -29.21 3.46
CA ARG A 219 12.84 -28.44 3.89
C ARG A 219 12.48 -26.98 4.20
N GLY A 220 11.79 -26.30 3.29
CA GLY A 220 11.30 -24.93 3.51
C GLY A 220 10.42 -24.83 4.76
N LEU A 221 9.55 -25.82 5.02
CA LEU A 221 8.72 -25.86 6.23
C LEU A 221 9.54 -26.02 7.51
N LYS A 222 10.63 -26.82 7.48
CA LYS A 222 11.54 -26.96 8.63
C LYS A 222 12.24 -25.64 8.94
N VAL A 223 12.78 -24.98 7.92
CA VAL A 223 13.42 -23.65 8.04
C VAL A 223 12.44 -22.62 8.57
N PHE A 224 11.24 -22.54 7.99
CA PHE A 224 10.20 -21.62 8.44
C PHE A 224 9.84 -21.82 9.92
N ARG A 225 9.64 -23.08 10.34
CA ARG A 225 9.33 -23.40 11.74
C ARG A 225 10.49 -23.05 12.68
N LYS A 226 11.74 -23.20 12.22
CA LYS A 226 12.93 -22.80 12.97
C LYS A 226 12.94 -21.29 13.18
N LEU A 227 12.76 -20.50 12.12
CA LEU A 227 12.66 -19.04 12.21
C LEU A 227 11.55 -18.57 13.16
N ARG A 228 10.39 -19.25 13.15
CA ARG A 228 9.33 -18.97 14.13
C ARG A 228 9.75 -19.27 15.57
N LYS A 229 10.52 -20.32 15.80
CA LYS A 229 11.06 -20.64 17.14
C LYS A 229 12.10 -19.61 17.58
N ASP A 230 12.86 -19.06 16.62
CA ASP A 230 13.84 -18.00 16.85
C ASP A 230 13.18 -16.62 17.09
N GLY A 231 11.84 -16.55 17.05
CA GLY A 231 11.07 -15.36 17.41
C GLY A 231 10.60 -14.50 16.23
N PHE A 232 10.89 -14.91 14.99
CA PHE A 232 10.48 -14.13 13.82
C PHE A 232 8.99 -14.30 13.52
N ASP A 233 8.30 -13.18 13.25
CA ASP A 233 6.90 -13.20 12.84
C ASP A 233 6.79 -13.73 11.40
N PRO A 234 5.72 -14.47 11.04
CA PRO A 234 5.49 -14.89 9.67
C PRO A 234 5.46 -13.75 8.64
N VAL A 235 5.06 -12.54 9.03
CA VAL A 235 5.14 -11.34 8.20
C VAL A 235 6.60 -10.93 7.96
N ASP A 236 7.46 -11.02 8.98
CA ASP A 236 8.90 -10.75 8.85
C ASP A 236 9.57 -11.77 7.93
N ILE A 237 9.19 -13.04 8.05
CA ILE A 237 9.71 -14.11 7.19
C ILE A 237 9.26 -13.91 5.73
N ALA A 238 8.00 -13.52 5.49
CA ALA A 238 7.51 -13.21 4.15
C ALA A 238 8.23 -11.99 3.56
N PHE A 239 8.41 -10.93 4.35
CA PHE A 239 9.19 -9.77 3.94
C PHE A 239 10.64 -10.14 3.61
N ALA A 240 11.28 -10.97 4.43
CA ALA A 240 12.63 -11.44 4.19
C ALA A 240 12.75 -12.25 2.90
N VAL A 241 11.74 -13.05 2.56
CA VAL A 241 11.66 -13.75 1.28
C VAL A 241 11.67 -12.77 0.11
N ASP A 242 10.77 -11.78 0.12
CA ASP A 242 10.71 -10.77 -0.95
C ASP A 242 12.01 -9.98 -1.06
N TRP A 243 12.51 -9.49 0.08
CA TRP A 243 13.75 -8.74 0.15
C TRP A 243 14.94 -9.56 -0.37
N THR A 244 15.01 -10.84 -0.02
CA THR A 244 16.10 -11.72 -0.48
C THR A 244 16.05 -11.95 -1.98
N LEU A 245 14.86 -12.14 -2.56
CA LEU A 245 14.71 -12.31 -4.01
C LEU A 245 15.13 -11.04 -4.78
N GLU A 246 14.89 -9.86 -4.21
CA GLU A 246 15.26 -8.58 -4.81
C GLU A 246 16.75 -8.22 -4.63
N ASN A 247 17.36 -8.63 -3.51
CA ASN A 247 18.70 -8.18 -3.11
C ASN A 247 19.78 -9.26 -3.19
N ALA A 248 19.44 -10.50 -3.52
CA ALA A 248 20.43 -11.56 -3.68
C ALA A 248 21.35 -11.27 -4.86
N LYS A 249 22.66 -11.19 -4.57
CA LYS A 249 23.72 -11.02 -5.58
C LYS A 249 24.06 -12.33 -6.31
N GLU A 250 23.78 -13.46 -5.66
CA GLU A 250 24.08 -14.80 -6.14
C GLU A 250 22.80 -15.56 -6.48
N GLU A 251 22.91 -16.60 -7.31
CA GLU A 251 21.77 -17.46 -7.62
C GLU A 251 21.27 -18.18 -6.36
N VAL A 252 20.02 -17.91 -6.02
CA VAL A 252 19.35 -18.50 -4.85
C VAL A 252 18.66 -19.80 -5.26
N TYR A 253 19.00 -20.91 -4.59
CA TYR A 253 18.44 -22.23 -4.92
C TYR A 253 17.57 -22.85 -3.83
N ASP A 254 17.77 -22.47 -2.56
CA ASP A 254 17.10 -23.08 -1.42
C ASP A 254 16.60 -22.05 -0.41
N PHE A 255 15.48 -22.38 0.24
CA PHE A 255 14.79 -21.55 1.21
C PHE A 255 15.62 -21.32 2.49
N SER A 256 16.60 -22.18 2.76
CA SER A 256 17.53 -22.04 3.89
C SER A 256 18.32 -20.73 3.87
N ILE A 257 18.46 -20.07 2.71
CA ILE A 257 19.12 -18.76 2.62
C ILE A 257 18.46 -17.70 3.52
N ILE A 258 17.15 -17.85 3.76
CA ILE A 258 16.37 -16.90 4.56
C ILE A 258 16.88 -16.85 6.00
N GLU A 259 17.47 -17.93 6.52
CA GLU A 259 18.08 -17.92 7.85
C GLU A 259 19.23 -16.91 7.97
N HIS A 260 19.91 -16.63 6.87
CA HIS A 260 21.06 -15.73 6.84
C HIS A 260 20.69 -14.30 6.44
N THR A 261 19.60 -14.13 5.68
CA THR A 261 19.20 -12.82 5.13
C THR A 261 18.10 -12.14 5.94
N ILE A 262 17.33 -12.86 6.76
CA ILE A 262 16.21 -12.28 7.52
C ILE A 262 16.63 -11.12 8.42
N GLY A 263 17.78 -11.21 9.08
CA GLY A 263 18.29 -10.11 9.91
C GLY A 263 18.62 -8.85 9.08
N GLN A 264 19.18 -9.03 7.89
CA GLN A 264 19.49 -7.92 6.98
C GLN A 264 18.22 -7.29 6.41
N ALA A 265 17.24 -8.12 6.04
CA ALA A 265 15.95 -7.68 5.54
C ALA A 265 15.22 -6.82 6.59
N ILE A 266 15.13 -7.30 7.84
CA ILE A 266 14.47 -6.56 8.91
C ILE A 266 15.19 -5.22 9.16
N ALA A 267 16.52 -5.24 9.24
CA ALA A 267 17.29 -4.00 9.41
C ALA A 267 17.06 -3.00 8.26
N ALA A 268 16.94 -3.48 7.02
CA ALA A 268 16.65 -2.62 5.87
C ALA A 268 15.24 -2.01 5.94
N ARG A 269 14.23 -2.79 6.35
CA ARG A 269 12.86 -2.29 6.56
C ARG A 269 12.81 -1.23 7.64
N ASP A 270 13.43 -1.50 8.79
CA ASP A 270 13.40 -0.61 9.94
C ASP A 270 14.14 0.70 9.63
N LYS A 271 15.25 0.62 8.88
CA LYS A 271 15.94 1.79 8.34
C LYS A 271 15.01 2.62 7.44
N GLN A 272 14.35 2.00 6.48
CA GLN A 272 13.43 2.70 5.56
C GLN A 272 12.26 3.35 6.32
N GLU A 273 11.70 2.68 7.33
CA GLU A 273 10.63 3.24 8.15
C GLU A 273 11.12 4.43 8.98
N SER A 274 12.33 4.35 9.54
CA SER A 274 12.94 5.45 10.29
C SER A 274 13.21 6.68 9.42
N GLU A 275 13.72 6.48 8.19
CA GLU A 275 13.95 7.56 7.23
C GLU A 275 12.63 8.21 6.81
N ARG A 276 11.58 7.42 6.60
CA ARG A 276 10.25 7.95 6.28
C ARG A 276 9.67 8.78 7.42
N LYS A 277 9.79 8.30 8.67
CA LYS A 277 9.35 9.05 9.86
C LYS A 277 10.12 10.36 10.02
N GLN A 278 11.43 10.34 9.83
CA GLN A 278 12.24 11.56 9.88
C GLN A 278 11.86 12.57 8.79
N LEU A 279 11.53 12.09 7.58
CA LEU A 279 11.04 12.96 6.52
C LEU A 279 9.67 13.56 6.87
N GLU A 280 8.73 12.74 7.35
CA GLU A 280 7.40 13.19 7.78
C GLU A 280 7.49 14.21 8.94
N GLU A 281 8.40 14.03 9.88
CA GLU A 281 8.64 14.98 10.98
C GLU A 281 9.24 16.29 10.49
N ARG A 282 10.18 16.23 9.54
CA ARG A 282 10.75 17.43 8.92
C ARG A 282 9.71 18.21 8.13
N ASP A 283 8.88 17.53 7.36
CA ASP A 283 7.82 18.18 6.57
C ASP A 283 6.79 18.84 7.48
N LYS A 284 6.42 18.18 8.59
CA LYS A 284 5.56 18.80 9.62
C LYS A 284 6.20 20.03 10.25
N ALA A 285 7.48 19.96 10.62
CA ALA A 285 8.17 21.10 11.21
C ALA A 285 8.24 22.29 10.24
N VAL A 286 8.46 22.04 8.95
CA VAL A 286 8.48 23.08 7.91
C VAL A 286 7.08 23.68 7.72
N GLU A 287 6.03 22.86 7.73
CA GLU A 287 4.66 23.36 7.59
C GLU A 287 4.20 24.14 8.83
N GLU A 288 4.56 23.68 10.03
CA GLU A 288 4.31 24.40 11.28
C GLU A 288 5.03 25.76 11.29
N GLU A 289 6.31 25.80 10.92
CA GLU A 289 7.08 27.04 10.82
C GLU A 289 6.46 27.99 9.78
N ARG A 290 6.01 27.46 8.64
CA ARG A 290 5.32 28.26 7.62
C ARG A 290 4.00 28.82 8.13
N SER A 291 3.20 28.00 8.80
CA SER A 291 1.91 28.43 9.37
C SER A 291 2.09 29.51 10.45
N GLN A 292 3.13 29.40 11.27
CA GLN A 292 3.47 30.41 12.28
C GLN A 292 3.89 31.71 11.61
N ARG A 293 4.74 31.67 10.58
CA ARG A 293 5.12 32.87 9.83
C ARG A 293 3.94 33.55 9.15
N GLU A 294 3.05 32.78 8.53
CA GLU A 294 1.85 33.33 7.89
C GLU A 294 0.88 33.93 8.92
N ALA A 295 0.75 33.35 10.12
CA ALA A 295 -0.04 33.91 11.20
C ALA A 295 0.58 35.21 11.74
N GLU A 296 1.90 35.22 11.99
CA GLU A 296 2.63 36.42 12.43
C GLU A 296 2.54 37.56 11.41
N GLU A 297 2.57 37.25 10.11
CA GLU A 297 2.44 38.23 9.04
C GLU A 297 1.02 38.82 9.01
N ARG A 298 -0.02 38.00 9.12
CA ARG A 298 -1.42 38.48 9.23
C ARG A 298 -1.64 39.35 10.46
N ASP A 299 -1.09 38.96 11.60
CA ASP A 299 -1.19 39.75 12.82
C ASP A 299 -0.51 41.11 12.66
N ARG A 300 0.66 41.16 12.00
CA ARG A 300 1.34 42.42 11.69
C ARG A 300 0.51 43.30 10.76
N GLU A 301 -0.04 42.73 9.68
CA GLU A 301 -0.89 43.45 8.75
C GLU A 301 -2.13 44.03 9.44
N GLN A 302 -2.78 43.28 10.33
CA GLN A 302 -3.93 43.77 11.10
C GLN A 302 -3.57 44.93 12.02
N ILE A 303 -2.43 44.84 12.71
CA ILE A 303 -1.96 45.91 13.59
C ILE A 303 -1.59 47.16 12.79
N GLU A 304 -0.89 47.01 11.66
CA GLU A 304 -0.55 48.14 10.80
C GLU A 304 -1.80 48.79 10.20
N ALA A 305 -2.78 48.01 9.76
CA ALA A 305 -4.05 48.53 9.28
C ALA A 305 -4.83 49.27 10.39
N HIS A 306 -4.81 48.74 11.62
CA HIS A 306 -5.44 49.41 12.75
C HIS A 306 -4.72 50.70 13.13
N LYS A 307 -3.37 50.69 13.17
CA LYS A 307 -2.54 51.90 13.32
C LYS A 307 -2.87 52.91 12.22
N ALA A 308 -2.97 52.49 10.95
CA ALA A 308 -3.33 53.35 9.82
C ALA A 308 -4.64 54.12 10.04
N ASN A 309 -5.63 53.47 10.65
CA ASN A 309 -6.94 54.06 10.93
C ASN A 309 -7.00 54.88 12.22
N LEU A 310 -6.02 54.73 13.11
CA LEU A 310 -5.87 55.59 14.29
C LEU A 310 -5.33 56.96 13.87
N GLY A 311 -6.10 58.01 14.16
CA GLY A 311 -5.66 59.41 13.97
C GLY A 311 -4.43 59.75 14.80
N GLU A 312 -3.70 60.80 14.41
CA GLU A 312 -2.40 61.18 15.00
C GLU A 312 -2.45 61.36 16.52
N GLU A 313 -3.51 61.96 17.07
CA GLU A 313 -3.68 62.13 18.52
C GLU A 313 -3.80 60.79 19.28
N LYS A 314 -4.50 59.82 18.69
CA LYS A 314 -4.65 58.48 19.29
C LYS A 314 -3.34 57.69 19.21
N ARG A 315 -2.52 57.91 18.18
CA ARG A 315 -1.19 57.29 18.09
C ARG A 315 -0.23 57.87 19.12
N ALA A 316 -0.22 59.19 19.29
CA ALA A 316 0.63 59.85 20.27
C ALA A 316 0.32 59.40 21.70
N THR A 317 -0.96 59.30 22.05
CA THR A 317 -1.39 58.79 23.36
C THR A 317 -1.04 57.31 23.57
N LEU A 318 -1.11 56.49 22.51
CA LEU A 318 -0.71 55.08 22.57
C LEU A 318 0.80 54.90 22.73
N HIS A 319 1.60 55.77 22.09
CA HIS A 319 3.05 55.84 22.22
C HIS A 319 3.47 56.23 23.66
N GLU A 320 2.90 57.31 24.20
CA GLU A 320 3.16 57.74 25.58
C GLU A 320 2.77 56.66 26.60
N ARG A 321 1.64 55.98 26.38
CA ARG A 321 1.19 54.87 27.23
C ARG A 321 2.15 53.68 27.17
N ALA A 322 2.64 53.33 25.98
CA ALA A 322 3.61 52.26 25.79
C ALA A 322 4.95 52.57 26.49
N GLU A 323 5.46 53.80 26.35
CA GLU A 323 6.68 54.24 27.04
C GLU A 323 6.52 54.25 28.57
N ALA A 324 5.36 54.71 29.07
CA ALA A 324 5.05 54.72 30.49
C ALA A 324 4.95 53.30 31.08
N GLU A 325 4.34 52.34 30.37
CA GLU A 325 4.26 50.94 30.82
C GLU A 325 5.63 50.26 30.84
N ILE A 326 6.48 50.48 29.83
CA ILE A 326 7.86 49.94 29.81
C ILE A 326 8.66 50.51 30.97
N SER A 327 8.53 51.82 31.22
CA SER A 327 9.21 52.51 32.33
C SER A 327 8.73 52.03 33.69
N ALA A 328 7.42 51.84 33.86
CA ALA A 328 6.80 51.37 35.10
C ALA A 328 7.13 49.90 35.41
N ALA A 329 7.33 49.07 34.38
CA ALA A 329 7.75 47.68 34.55
C ALA A 329 9.15 47.55 35.17
N GLY A 330 10.00 48.59 35.08
CA GLY A 330 11.31 48.65 35.73
C GLY A 330 12.35 47.67 35.17
N ILE A 331 12.05 47.00 34.06
CA ILE A 331 12.93 46.00 33.43
C ILE A 331 14.09 46.68 32.69
N TYR A 332 13.86 47.87 32.14
CA TYR A 332 14.84 48.62 31.36
C TYR A 332 15.22 49.93 32.05
N LYS A 333 16.50 50.30 31.96
CA LYS A 333 16.94 51.63 32.39
C LYS A 333 16.39 52.68 31.40
N PRO A 334 16.05 53.91 31.85
CA PRO A 334 15.44 54.93 30.99
C PRO A 334 16.20 55.22 29.69
N GLY A 335 17.54 55.19 29.71
CA GLY A 335 18.37 55.39 28.51
C GLY A 335 18.48 54.18 27.56
N PHE A 336 17.84 53.06 27.87
CA PHE A 336 17.80 51.84 27.05
C PHE A 336 16.40 51.52 26.51
N ILE A 337 15.41 52.34 26.85
CA ILE A 337 14.10 52.29 26.20
C ILE A 337 14.31 52.84 24.79
N SER A 338 14.26 51.94 23.81
CA SER A 338 14.52 52.26 22.41
C SER A 338 13.23 52.21 21.62
N GLU A 339 13.19 52.93 20.50
CA GLU A 339 12.03 52.96 19.60
C GLU A 339 11.49 51.56 19.23
N PRO A 340 12.33 50.55 18.94
CA PRO A 340 11.84 49.19 18.68
C PRO A 340 11.11 48.54 19.88
N LEU A 341 11.50 48.87 21.11
CA LEU A 341 10.84 48.37 22.32
C LEU A 341 9.49 49.05 22.53
N ILE A 342 9.42 50.36 22.31
CA ILE A 342 8.16 51.12 22.37
C ILE A 342 7.21 50.60 21.30
N ALA A 343 7.65 50.48 20.05
CA ALA A 343 6.85 49.94 18.95
C ALA A 343 6.34 48.51 19.21
N ALA A 344 7.16 47.64 19.82
CA ALA A 344 6.74 46.30 20.22
C ALA A 344 5.63 46.34 21.29
N LYS A 345 5.74 47.27 22.25
CA LYS A 345 4.74 47.43 23.31
C LYS A 345 3.45 48.08 22.82
N GLU A 346 3.53 49.05 21.91
CA GLU A 346 2.35 49.57 21.21
C GLU A 346 1.57 48.46 20.49
N ASN A 347 2.29 47.57 19.80
CA ASN A 347 1.68 46.43 19.11
C ASN A 347 1.02 45.46 20.11
N GLU A 348 1.62 45.25 21.28
CA GLU A 348 1.02 44.43 22.35
C GLU A 348 -0.26 45.07 22.91
N LEU A 349 -0.27 46.39 23.13
CA LEU A 349 -1.44 47.13 23.61
C LEU A 349 -2.58 47.07 22.59
N LEU A 350 -2.27 47.25 21.31
CA LEU A 350 -3.24 47.14 20.22
C LEU A 350 -3.82 45.74 20.06
N ARG A 351 -3.01 44.69 20.28
CA ARG A 351 -3.52 43.31 20.29
C ARG A 351 -4.58 43.13 21.38
N LYS A 352 -4.33 43.64 22.59
CA LYS A 352 -5.31 43.57 23.69
C LYS A 352 -6.58 44.35 23.38
N GLU A 353 -6.47 45.53 22.78
CA GLU A 353 -7.63 46.34 22.36
C GLU A 353 -8.43 45.72 21.21
N LEU A 354 -7.84 44.81 20.42
CA LEU A 354 -8.53 44.07 19.36
C LEU A 354 -9.13 42.73 19.84
N GLU A 355 -8.68 42.21 20.98
CA GLU A 355 -9.19 40.98 21.61
C GLU A 355 -10.36 41.25 22.60
N GLU A 356 -10.46 42.48 23.13
CA GLU A 356 -11.59 42.98 23.94
C GLU A 356 -12.76 43.49 23.07
#